data_AF-H0W3L7-F1
#
_entry.id   AF-H0W3L7-F1
#
_cell.length_a   1.000
_cell.length_b   1.000
_cell.length_c   1.000
_cell.angle_alpha   90.00
_cell.angle_beta   90.00
_cell.angle_gamma   90.00
#
_symmetry.space_group_name_H-M   'P 1'
#
loop_
_entity.id
_entity.type
_entity.pdbx_description
1 polymer ?
#
loop_
_entity_poly.entity_id
_entity_poly.type
_entity_poly.pdbx_seq_one_letter_code
_entity_poly.pdbx_strand_id
1 'polypeptide(L)'
;FEHGSGSNPFQHLEKSAVLQEARIFNETPINPRRCLHILTKILYLLNQGEHFGTVEATEAFFAMTRLFQSNDQTLRRMCYLTIKEMATISEDVIIVTSRYSGGID
;
A
#
# COMPACT_ATOMS: atom_id res chain seq x y z
N PHE A 1 -11.64 11.96 36.82
CA PHE A 1 -12.52 11.55 35.70
C PHE A 1 -11.62 11.25 34.52
N GLU A 2 -11.69 9.99 34.08
CA GLU A 2 -10.78 9.38 33.10
C GLU A 2 -10.95 10.03 31.72
N HIS A 3 -9.85 10.54 31.17
CA HIS A 3 -9.78 10.86 29.75
C HIS A 3 -9.63 9.51 29.04
N GLY A 4 -10.75 8.99 28.53
CA GLY A 4 -10.75 7.89 27.58
C GLY A 4 -9.99 8.34 26.34
N SER A 5 -8.66 8.16 26.39
CA SER A 5 -7.77 8.33 25.27
C SER A 5 -8.17 7.23 24.29
N GLY A 6 -9.05 7.57 23.35
CA GLY A 6 -9.36 6.74 22.20
C GLY A 6 -8.07 6.59 21.42
N SER A 7 -7.27 5.60 21.81
CA SER A 7 -6.01 5.26 21.18
C SER A 7 -6.33 4.96 19.73
N ASN A 8 -5.86 5.83 18.85
CA ASN A 8 -5.98 5.59 17.42
C ASN A 8 -5.35 4.20 17.18
N PRO A 9 -6.06 3.22 16.58
CA PRO A 9 -5.56 1.84 16.42
C PRO A 9 -4.28 1.76 15.55
N PHE A 10 -3.82 2.92 15.07
CA PHE A 10 -2.67 3.15 14.22
C PHE A 10 -1.57 4.00 14.90
N GLN A 11 -1.64 4.31 16.20
CA GLN A 11 -0.68 5.21 16.88
C GLN A 11 0.77 4.71 16.94
N HIS A 12 1.03 3.43 16.67
CA HIS A 12 2.38 2.85 16.60
C HIS A 12 2.51 1.92 15.38
N LEU A 13 2.03 2.33 14.21
CA LEU A 13 2.33 1.60 12.99
C LEU A 13 3.79 1.83 12.61
N GLU A 14 4.57 0.76 12.62
CA GLU A 14 5.90 0.76 12.00
C GLU A 14 5.78 0.47 10.51
N LYS A 15 6.35 1.33 9.66
CA LYS A 15 6.35 1.17 8.18
C LYS A 15 6.81 -0.23 7.77
N SER A 16 7.90 -0.73 8.37
CA SER A 16 8.47 -2.04 8.10
C SER A 16 7.47 -3.18 8.39
N ALA A 17 6.72 -3.09 9.49
CA ALA A 17 5.68 -4.06 9.82
C ALA A 17 4.54 -4.05 8.81
N VAL A 18 4.08 -2.86 8.39
CA VAL A 18 3.01 -2.73 7.39
C VAL A 18 3.44 -3.28 6.02
N LEU A 19 4.68 -2.99 5.60
CA LEU A 19 5.24 -3.53 4.36
C LEU A 19 5.41 -5.05 4.42
N GLN A 20 5.75 -5.59 5.59
CA GLN A 20 5.79 -7.04 5.79
C GLN A 20 4.40 -7.67 5.71
N GLU A 21 3.38 -7.05 6.30
CA GLU A 21 1.98 -7.49 6.18
C GLU A 21 1.49 -7.43 4.72
N ALA A 22 1.92 -6.43 3.95
CA ALA A 22 1.55 -6.26 2.53
C ALA A 22 1.95 -7.45 1.63
N ARG A 23 2.83 -8.34 2.10
CA ARG A 23 3.12 -9.62 1.42
C ARG A 23 1.87 -10.46 1.17
N ILE A 24 0.83 -10.30 2.00
CA ILE A 24 -0.45 -11.00 1.86
C ILE A 24 -1.16 -10.68 0.53
N PHE A 25 -0.84 -9.56 -0.13
CA PHE A 25 -1.41 -9.23 -1.44
C PHE A 25 -1.00 -10.24 -2.52
N ASN A 26 0.05 -11.03 -2.28
CA ASN A 26 0.50 -12.10 -3.17
C ASN A 26 -0.15 -13.46 -2.87
N GLU A 27 -0.93 -13.59 -1.79
CA GLU A 27 -1.63 -14.83 -1.48
C GLU A 27 -2.75 -15.12 -2.47
N THR A 28 -2.95 -16.41 -2.76
CA THR A 28 -4.07 -16.91 -3.56
C THR A 28 -4.80 -17.98 -2.74
N PRO A 29 -6.11 -17.83 -2.46
CA PRO A 29 -7.00 -16.76 -2.91
C PRO A 29 -6.80 -15.44 -2.15
N ILE A 30 -7.03 -14.30 -2.83
CA ILE A 30 -6.96 -12.96 -2.22
C ILE A 30 -8.03 -12.82 -1.14
N ASN A 31 -7.64 -12.36 0.05
CA ASN A 31 -8.56 -12.05 1.14
C ASN A 31 -8.89 -10.54 1.16
N PRO A 32 -10.07 -10.09 0.70
CA PRO A 32 -10.37 -8.67 0.53
C PRO A 32 -10.35 -7.89 1.85
N ARG A 33 -10.87 -8.49 2.93
CA ARG A 33 -10.92 -7.84 4.25
C ARG A 33 -9.52 -7.54 4.79
N ARG A 34 -8.62 -8.53 4.71
CA ARG A 34 -7.23 -8.35 5.17
C ARG A 34 -6.48 -7.36 4.28
N CYS A 35 -6.68 -7.45 2.97
CA CYS A 35 -6.04 -6.53 2.04
C CYS A 35 -6.49 -5.08 2.25
N LEU A 36 -7.78 -4.84 2.41
CA LEU A 36 -8.33 -3.52 2.76
C LEU A 36 -7.73 -2.96 4.04
N HIS A 37 -7.62 -3.79 5.08
CA HIS A 37 -7.06 -3.35 6.36
C HIS A 37 -5.60 -2.86 6.21
N ILE A 38 -4.79 -3.56 5.41
CA ILE A 38 -3.40 -3.18 5.17
C ILE A 38 -3.31 -1.96 4.26
N LEU A 39 -4.14 -1.85 3.22
CA LEU A 39 -4.21 -0.64 2.38
C LEU A 39 -4.54 0.61 3.21
N THR A 40 -5.44 0.49 4.19
CA THR A 40 -5.74 1.57 5.13
C THR A 40 -4.53 1.95 5.99
N LYS A 41 -3.76 0.97 6.48
CA LYS A 41 -2.52 1.23 7.22
C LYS A 41 -1.48 1.95 6.36
N ILE A 42 -1.31 1.54 5.10
CA ILE A 42 -0.40 2.19 4.15
C ILE A 42 -0.85 3.64 3.91
N LEU A 43 -2.13 3.86 3.62
CA LEU A 43 -2.68 5.21 3.45
C LEU A 43 -2.51 6.09 4.67
N TYR A 44 -2.67 5.53 5.88
CA TYR A 44 -2.44 6.26 7.11
C TYR A 44 -0.97 6.70 7.24
N LEU A 45 -0.02 5.82 6.95
CA LEU A 45 1.41 6.17 6.93
C LEU A 45 1.71 7.27 5.90
N LEU A 46 1.17 7.14 4.68
CA LEU A 46 1.30 8.17 3.64
C LEU A 46 0.74 9.52 4.09
N ASN A 47 -0.42 9.52 4.76
CA ASN A 47 -1.05 10.74 5.29
C ASN A 47 -0.26 11.37 6.45
N GLN A 48 0.55 10.60 7.17
CA GLN A 48 1.47 11.15 8.18
C GLN A 48 2.72 11.78 7.58
N GLY A 49 2.90 11.70 6.26
CA GLY A 49 4.12 12.14 5.57
C GLY A 49 5.25 11.13 5.65
N GLU A 50 4.95 9.86 5.92
CA GLU A 50 5.96 8.80 5.89
C GLU A 50 6.52 8.62 4.48
N HIS A 51 7.85 8.66 4.37
CA HIS A 51 8.52 8.50 3.08
C HIS A 51 8.81 7.03 2.80
N PHE A 52 8.21 6.52 1.72
CA PHE A 52 8.53 5.22 1.16
C PHE A 52 9.72 5.37 0.21
N GLY A 53 10.80 4.62 0.47
CA GLY A 53 11.93 4.57 -0.44
C GLY A 53 11.53 3.93 -1.78
N THR A 54 12.28 4.19 -2.84
CA THR A 54 11.98 3.70 -4.20
C THR A 54 11.76 2.19 -4.25
N VAL A 55 12.60 1.41 -3.55
CA VAL A 55 12.49 -0.06 -3.50
C VAL A 55 11.20 -0.49 -2.80
N GLU A 56 10.92 0.06 -1.62
CA GLU A 56 9.72 -0.25 -0.83
C GLU A 56 8.44 0.08 -1.61
N ALA A 57 8.43 1.25 -2.26
CA ALA A 57 7.30 1.71 -3.05
C ALA A 57 7.06 0.83 -4.28
N THR A 58 8.15 0.40 -4.92
CA THR A 58 8.10 -0.52 -6.07
C THR A 58 7.53 -1.89 -5.67
N GLU A 59 8.05 -2.48 -4.59
CA GLU A 59 7.56 -3.77 -4.09
C GLU A 59 6.09 -3.70 -3.68
N ALA A 60 5.69 -2.62 -2.98
CA ALA A 60 4.32 -2.39 -2.59
C ALA A 60 3.40 -2.20 -3.80
N PHE A 61 3.84 -1.48 -4.83
CA PHE A 61 3.10 -1.30 -6.09
C PHE A 61 2.87 -2.65 -6.78
N PHE A 62 3.91 -3.46 -6.96
CA PHE A 62 3.78 -4.79 -7.56
C PHE A 62 2.82 -5.68 -6.78
N ALA A 63 2.92 -5.69 -5.44
CA ALA A 63 2.01 -6.42 -4.58
C ALA A 63 0.55 -5.93 -4.76
N MET A 64 0.33 -4.62 -4.81
CA MET A 64 -0.99 -4.00 -5.00
C MET A 64 -1.61 -4.32 -6.38
N THR A 65 -0.82 -4.44 -7.45
CA THR A 65 -1.37 -4.80 -8.77
C THR A 65 -2.09 -6.14 -8.78
N ARG A 66 -1.70 -7.09 -7.91
CA ARG A 66 -2.39 -8.38 -7.78
C ARG A 66 -3.79 -8.23 -7.21
N LEU A 67 -4.05 -7.19 -6.41
CA LEU A 67 -5.37 -6.94 -5.81
C LEU A 67 -6.45 -6.65 -6.87
N PHE A 68 -6.08 -6.21 -8.08
CA PHE A 68 -7.03 -6.02 -9.19
C PHE A 68 -7.67 -7.33 -9.67
N GLN A 69 -7.06 -8.48 -9.38
CA GLN A 69 -7.63 -9.80 -9.69
C GLN A 69 -8.86 -10.11 -8.82
N SER A 70 -9.00 -9.45 -7.66
CA SER A 70 -10.20 -9.60 -6.81
C SER A 70 -11.41 -8.96 -7.47
N ASN A 71 -12.59 -9.58 -7.35
CA ASN A 71 -13.88 -9.01 -7.81
C ASN A 71 -14.51 -8.03 -6.81
N ASP A 72 -13.90 -7.83 -5.66
CA ASP A 72 -14.38 -6.89 -4.65
C ASP A 72 -14.17 -5.43 -5.10
N GLN A 73 -15.26 -4.69 -5.31
CA GLN A 73 -15.21 -3.32 -5.80
C GLN A 73 -14.55 -2.37 -4.79
N THR A 74 -14.75 -2.59 -3.49
CA THR A 74 -14.21 -1.74 -2.43
C THR A 74 -12.69 -1.87 -2.40
N LEU A 75 -12.17 -3.09 -2.49
CA LEU A 75 -10.75 -3.38 -2.58
C LEU A 75 -10.11 -2.71 -3.80
N ARG A 76 -10.75 -2.81 -4.98
CA ARG A 76 -10.25 -2.13 -6.18
C ARG A 76 -10.19 -0.62 -6.00
N ARG A 77 -11.26 0.01 -5.48
CA ARG A 77 -11.28 1.46 -5.21
C ARG A 77 -10.20 1.88 -4.23
N MET A 78 -10.01 1.10 -3.16
CA MET A 78 -9.01 1.41 -2.17
C MET A 78 -7.59 1.27 -2.73
N CYS A 79 -7.34 0.23 -3.53
CA CYS A 79 -6.07 0.02 -4.22
C CYS A 79 -5.73 1.20 -5.14
N TYR A 80 -6.69 1.68 -5.94
CA TYR A 80 -6.50 2.86 -6.79
C TYR A 80 -6.14 4.12 -5.98
N LEU A 81 -6.82 4.35 -4.85
CA LEU A 81 -6.53 5.47 -3.96
C LEU A 81 -5.10 5.36 -3.41
N THR A 82 -4.70 4.21 -2.88
CA THR A 82 -3.34 4.00 -2.35
C THR A 82 -2.27 4.21 -3.41
N ILE A 83 -2.46 3.67 -4.63
CA ILE A 83 -1.53 3.86 -5.74
C ILE A 83 -1.40 5.34 -6.11
N LYS A 84 -2.52 6.06 -6.19
CA LYS A 84 -2.53 7.49 -6.53
C LYS A 84 -1.75 8.32 -5.49
N GLU A 85 -2.00 8.09 -4.20
CA GLU A 85 -1.29 8.78 -3.12
C GLU A 85 0.21 8.46 -3.15
N MET A 86 0.59 7.20 -3.35
CA MET A 86 2.01 6.82 -3.51
C MET A 86 2.68 7.50 -4.71
N ALA A 87 1.98 7.64 -5.84
CA ALA A 87 2.52 8.31 -7.02
C ALA A 87 2.72 9.82 -6.81
N THR A 88 1.92 10.46 -5.95
CA THR A 88 2.08 11.90 -5.64
C THR A 88 3.28 12.19 -4.75
N ILE A 89 3.69 11.25 -3.89
CA ILE A 89 4.82 11.43 -2.98
C ILE A 89 6.14 10.90 -3.54
N SER A 90 6.09 10.01 -4.52
CA SER A 90 7.26 9.40 -5.11
C SER A 90 7.33 9.77 -6.58
N GLU A 91 8.09 10.84 -6.87
CA GLU A 91 8.46 11.21 -8.26
C GLU A 91 9.10 10.03 -9.02
N ASP A 92 9.64 9.03 -8.28
CA ASP A 92 10.35 7.86 -8.80
C ASP A 92 9.46 6.62 -9.05
N VAL A 93 8.26 6.52 -8.45
CA VAL A 93 7.36 5.35 -8.67
C VAL A 93 6.90 5.25 -10.12
N ILE A 94 6.89 6.37 -10.85
CA ILE A 94 6.56 6.42 -12.28
C ILE A 94 7.75 5.96 -13.16
N ILE A 95 8.99 5.97 -12.66
CA ILE A 95 10.15 5.46 -13.40
C ILE A 95 10.10 3.93 -13.52
N VAL A 96 9.52 3.19 -12.57
CA VAL A 96 9.35 1.73 -12.71
C VAL A 96 8.30 1.36 -13.75
N THR A 97 7.32 2.22 -14.01
CA THR A 97 6.39 2.04 -15.14
C THR A 97 7.12 2.20 -16.49
N SER A 98 8.17 3.03 -16.53
CA SER A 98 9.02 3.23 -17.73
C SER A 98 10.21 2.28 -17.83
N ARG A 99 10.64 1.62 -16.74
CA ARG A 99 11.79 0.68 -16.75
C ARG A 99 11.42 -0.74 -17.20
N TYR A 100 10.13 -1.08 -17.29
CA TYR A 100 9.67 -2.29 -17.99
C TYR A 100 9.62 -2.14 -19.52
N SER A 101 10.10 -1.03 -20.09
CA SER A 101 10.36 -0.88 -21.53
C SER A 101 11.85 -0.75 -21.87
N GLY A 102 12.75 -1.19 -20.98
CA GLY A 102 14.21 -1.06 -21.13
C GLY A 102 14.95 -2.38 -21.12
N GLY A 103 14.49 -3.36 -21.91
CA GLY A 103 15.13 -4.68 -21.99
C GLY A 103 14.58 -5.56 -23.11
N ILE A 104 14.53 -5.03 -24.33
CA ILE A 104 14.61 -5.83 -25.55
C ILE A 104 15.76 -5.22 -26.35
N ASP A 105 16.97 -5.67 -26.02
CA ASP A 105 18.07 -5.77 -26.98
C ASP A 105 18.15 -7.23 -27.42
#